data_AF-A0A919T4R0-F1
#
_entry.id   AF-A0A919T4R0-F1
#
_cell.length_a   1.000
_cell.length_b   1.000
_cell.length_c   1.000
_cell.angle_alpha   90.00
_cell.angle_beta   90.00
_cell.angle_gamma   90.00
#
_symmetry.space_group_name_H-M   'P 1'
#
loop_
_entity.id
_entity.type
_entity.pdbx_description
1 polymer ?
#
loop_
_entity_poly.entity_id
_entity_poly.type
_entity_poly.pdbx_seq_one_letter_code
_entity_poly.pdbx_strand_id
1 'polypeptide(L)'
;MIEPEPSESDYLRQLELAARDVVHAAQDEGWQTYGPDPDEATSLHRAVNELARHIRRMHFDGDGCVEDRPLQHLGGAALIAPSTDPAQQANYLAGCDRLGVEAREEGWALWYTWDEKARAHTMVTTAVDTTRALLQSWAAGHDLHPAQPLRAQIAAVVRGWPGPVILSPSHANKIGLTGR
;
A
#
# COMPACT_ATOMS: atom_id res chain seq x y z
N MET A 1 -17.48 27.82 -20.90
CA MET A 1 -16.35 27.13 -20.25
C MET A 1 -16.17 25.83 -20.98
N ILE A 2 -14.98 25.54 -21.47
CA ILE A 2 -14.69 24.26 -22.12
C ILE A 2 -14.44 23.29 -20.98
N GLU A 3 -15.25 22.22 -20.87
CA GLU A 3 -14.99 21.16 -19.90
C GLU A 3 -13.59 20.59 -20.18
N PRO A 4 -12.74 20.42 -19.16
CA PRO A 4 -11.44 19.82 -19.36
C PRO A 4 -11.62 18.41 -19.92
N GLU A 5 -10.89 18.08 -20.99
CA GLU A 5 -10.92 16.72 -21.52
C GLU A 5 -10.44 15.73 -20.45
N PRO A 6 -11.16 14.62 -20.24
CA PRO A 6 -10.77 13.62 -19.26
C PRO A 6 -9.39 13.04 -19.62
N SER A 7 -8.56 12.83 -18.61
CA SER A 7 -7.27 12.19 -18.81
C SER A 7 -7.45 10.72 -19.22
N GLU A 8 -6.40 10.10 -19.77
CA GLU A 8 -6.41 8.65 -20.07
C GLU A 8 -6.76 7.81 -18.83
N SER A 9 -6.25 8.21 -17.66
CA SER A 9 -6.58 7.58 -16.38
C SER A 9 -8.06 7.72 -16.01
N ASP A 10 -8.68 8.85 -16.32
CA ASP A 10 -10.12 9.05 -16.09
C ASP A 10 -10.95 8.21 -17.05
N TYR A 11 -10.52 8.08 -18.31
CA TYR A 11 -11.16 7.22 -19.29
C TYR A 11 -11.13 5.74 -18.88
N LEU A 12 -9.96 5.25 -18.44
CA LEU A 12 -9.81 3.89 -17.94
C LEU A 12 -10.66 3.64 -16.68
N ARG A 13 -10.74 4.61 -15.77
CA ARG A 13 -11.62 4.53 -14.60
C ARG A 13 -13.10 4.46 -14.99
N GLN A 14 -13.53 5.21 -16.00
CA GLN A 14 -14.91 5.15 -16.48
C GLN A 14 -15.24 3.80 -17.13
N LEU A 15 -14.30 3.19 -17.86
CA LEU A 15 -14.48 1.84 -18.40
C LEU A 15 -14.63 0.79 -17.29
N GLU A 16 -13.86 0.89 -16.21
CA GLU A 16 -13.97 -0.01 -15.06
C GLU A 16 -15.33 0.13 -14.37
N LEU A 17 -15.80 1.36 -14.15
CA LEU A 17 -17.12 1.63 -13.57
C LEU A 17 -18.24 1.07 -14.44
N ALA A 18 -18.20 1.31 -15.76
CA ALA A 18 -19.19 0.77 -16.69
C ALA A 18 -19.19 -0.77 -16.70
N ALA A 19 -18.01 -1.39 -16.59
CA ALA A 19 -17.90 -2.84 -16.51
C ALA A 19 -18.49 -3.40 -15.19
N ARG A 20 -18.32 -2.70 -14.07
CA ARG A 20 -18.98 -3.05 -12.79
C ARG A 20 -20.49 -2.92 -12.87
N ASP A 21 -21.01 -1.88 -13.52
CA ASP A 21 -22.44 -1.67 -13.68
C ASP A 21 -23.10 -2.82 -14.47
N VAL A 22 -22.43 -3.30 -15.53
CA VAL A 22 -22.88 -4.48 -16.28
C VAL A 22 -22.94 -5.73 -15.40
N VAL A 23 -21.93 -5.94 -14.55
CA VAL A 23 -21.88 -7.10 -13.65
C VAL A 23 -22.96 -7.02 -12.56
N HIS A 24 -23.16 -5.85 -11.97
CA HIS A 24 -24.23 -5.64 -10.97
C HIS A 24 -25.61 -5.86 -11.59
N ALA A 25 -25.87 -5.29 -12.76
CA ALA A 25 -27.14 -5.50 -13.45
C ALA A 25 -27.40 -6.99 -13.74
N ALA A 26 -26.36 -7.75 -14.09
CA ALA A 26 -26.49 -9.20 -14.32
C ALA A 26 -26.72 -10.02 -13.03
N GLN A 27 -26.24 -9.56 -11.87
CA GLN A 27 -26.51 -10.20 -10.59
C GLN A 27 -27.99 -10.16 -10.23
N ASP A 28 -28.66 -9.04 -10.50
CA ASP A 28 -30.09 -8.85 -10.23
C ASP A 28 -30.97 -9.80 -11.06
N GLU A 29 -30.44 -10.33 -12.17
CA GLU A 29 -31.14 -11.28 -13.03
C GLU A 29 -31.02 -12.74 -12.56
N GLY A 30 -30.20 -13.02 -11.54
CA GLY A 30 -30.15 -14.31 -10.85
C GLY A 30 -29.49 -15.48 -11.60
N TRP A 31 -29.01 -15.28 -12.83
CA TRP A 31 -28.27 -16.28 -13.60
C TRP A 31 -26.75 -16.09 -13.54
N GLN A 32 -26.27 -14.92 -13.11
CA GLN A 32 -24.85 -14.61 -13.03
C GLN A 32 -24.16 -15.55 -12.04
N THR A 33 -23.01 -16.10 -12.44
CA THR A 33 -22.24 -17.00 -11.57
C THR A 33 -20.74 -16.74 -11.67
N TYR A 34 -20.06 -16.95 -10.55
CA TYR A 34 -18.61 -16.95 -10.47
C TYR A 34 -17.99 -18.35 -10.57
N GLY A 35 -18.81 -19.40 -10.53
CA GLY A 35 -18.40 -20.78 -10.82
C GLY A 35 -18.37 -21.05 -12.33
N PRO A 36 -18.20 -22.31 -12.77
CA PRO A 36 -18.35 -22.69 -14.17
C PRO A 36 -19.68 -22.24 -14.76
N ASP A 37 -19.70 -21.91 -16.05
CA ASP A 37 -20.95 -21.57 -16.75
C ASP A 37 -21.87 -22.80 -16.82
N PRO A 38 -23.17 -22.66 -16.52
CA PRO A 38 -24.11 -23.74 -16.70
C PRO A 38 -24.29 -24.06 -18.20
N ASP A 39 -24.68 -25.29 -18.51
CA ASP A 39 -24.74 -25.78 -19.89
C ASP A 39 -25.69 -24.94 -20.77
N GLU A 40 -26.79 -24.47 -20.16
CA GLU A 40 -27.81 -23.61 -20.78
C GLU A 40 -27.40 -22.12 -20.91
N ALA A 41 -26.22 -21.72 -20.42
CA ALA A 41 -25.78 -20.34 -20.51
C ALA A 41 -25.63 -19.89 -21.96
N THR A 42 -26.27 -18.77 -22.30
CA THR A 42 -26.12 -18.11 -23.60
C THR A 42 -24.71 -17.54 -23.76
N SER A 43 -24.30 -17.22 -25.00
CA SER A 43 -23.01 -16.58 -25.24
C SER A 43 -22.85 -15.25 -24.50
N LEU A 44 -23.94 -14.48 -24.36
CA LEU A 44 -23.95 -13.24 -23.58
C LEU A 44 -23.74 -13.53 -22.09
N HIS A 45 -24.45 -14.52 -21.53
CA HIS A 45 -24.30 -14.87 -20.12
C HIS A 45 -22.87 -15.33 -19.81
N ARG A 46 -22.29 -16.15 -20.69
CA ARG A 46 -20.89 -16.60 -20.56
C ARG A 46 -19.92 -15.42 -20.61
N ALA A 47 -20.12 -14.48 -21.54
CA ALA A 47 -19.26 -13.30 -21.64
C ALA A 47 -19.35 -12.40 -20.41
N VAL A 48 -20.56 -12.21 -19.86
CA VAL A 48 -20.77 -11.42 -18.63
C VAL A 48 -20.26 -12.15 -17.40
N ASN A 49 -20.41 -13.47 -17.31
CA ASN A 49 -19.83 -14.27 -16.24
C ASN A 49 -18.30 -14.23 -16.29
N GLU A 50 -17.70 -14.33 -17.49
CA GLU A 50 -16.27 -14.12 -17.68
C GLU A 50 -15.84 -12.71 -17.28
N LEU A 51 -16.56 -11.67 -17.70
CA LEU A 51 -16.31 -10.30 -17.26
C LEU A 51 -16.39 -10.17 -15.73
N ALA A 52 -17.40 -10.76 -15.10
CA ALA A 52 -17.58 -10.75 -13.65
C ALA A 52 -16.48 -11.52 -12.92
N ARG A 53 -16.04 -12.66 -13.45
CA ARG A 53 -14.88 -13.41 -12.95
C ARG A 53 -13.62 -12.58 -13.08
N HIS A 54 -13.42 -11.91 -14.21
CA HIS A 54 -12.30 -11.00 -14.43
C HIS A 54 -12.38 -9.82 -13.47
N ILE A 55 -13.47 -9.08 -13.34
CA ILE A 55 -13.57 -7.98 -12.35
C ILE A 55 -13.39 -8.47 -10.91
N ARG A 56 -13.86 -9.68 -10.58
CA ARG A 56 -13.71 -10.28 -9.25
C ARG A 56 -12.30 -10.80 -8.95
N ARG A 57 -11.57 -11.27 -9.97
CA ARG A 57 -10.27 -11.96 -9.83
C ARG A 57 -9.10 -11.22 -10.46
N MET A 58 -9.37 -10.17 -11.24
CA MET A 58 -8.38 -9.24 -11.77
C MET A 58 -8.00 -8.32 -10.62
N HIS A 59 -7.26 -8.92 -9.71
CA HIS A 59 -6.38 -8.20 -8.81
C HIS A 59 -5.25 -7.66 -9.67
N PHE A 60 -5.11 -6.33 -9.68
CA PHE A 60 -3.82 -5.74 -10.00
C PHE A 60 -3.11 -5.51 -8.67
N ASP A 61 -1.78 -5.60 -8.68
CA ASP A 61 -0.96 -5.27 -7.51
C ASP A 61 -1.38 -3.90 -6.95
N GLY A 62 -2.10 -3.90 -5.82
CA GLY A 62 -2.57 -2.66 -5.16
C GLY A 62 -4.07 -2.36 -5.18
N ASP A 63 -4.94 -3.30 -5.56
CA ASP A 63 -6.41 -3.09 -5.56
C ASP A 63 -7.08 -3.10 -4.17
N GLY A 64 -6.31 -3.38 -3.10
CA GLY A 64 -6.80 -3.35 -1.72
C GLY A 64 -7.57 -4.60 -1.26
N CYS A 65 -7.59 -5.67 -2.04
CA CYS A 65 -8.08 -6.97 -1.57
C CYS A 65 -7.15 -7.56 -0.49
N VAL A 66 -7.69 -8.41 0.40
CA VAL A 66 -6.93 -9.05 1.49
C VAL A 66 -6.01 -10.12 0.90
N GLU A 67 -4.78 -9.73 0.57
CA GLU A 67 -3.70 -10.64 0.23
C GLU A 67 -3.06 -11.23 1.50
N ASP A 68 -2.77 -12.53 1.50
CA ASP A 68 -1.94 -13.21 2.51
C ASP A 68 -0.46 -12.83 2.29
N ARG A 69 -0.15 -11.56 2.53
CA ARG A 69 1.20 -11.01 2.37
C ARG A 69 2.06 -11.41 3.56
N PRO A 70 3.29 -11.94 3.33
CA PRO A 70 4.19 -12.27 4.42
C PRO A 70 4.49 -11.02 5.26
N LEU A 71 4.79 -11.22 6.54
CA LEU A 71 5.19 -10.13 7.41
C LEU A 71 6.55 -9.56 6.97
N GLN A 72 6.65 -8.23 6.97
CA GLN A 72 7.90 -7.51 6.79
C GLN A 72 8.56 -7.32 8.15
N HIS A 73 9.62 -8.06 8.41
CA HIS A 73 10.41 -7.85 9.63
C HIS A 73 11.14 -6.51 9.57
N LEU A 74 10.86 -5.66 10.55
CA LEU A 74 11.42 -4.32 10.67
C LEU A 74 12.43 -4.27 11.82
N GLY A 75 13.59 -3.69 11.57
CA GLY A 75 14.50 -3.25 12.63
C GLY A 75 14.04 -1.96 13.31
N GLY A 76 13.24 -1.18 12.59
CA GLY A 76 12.62 0.04 13.09
C GLY A 76 11.79 0.75 12.04
N ALA A 77 11.14 1.84 12.45
CA ALA A 77 10.28 2.63 11.59
C ALA A 77 10.27 4.10 12.04
N ALA A 78 9.88 4.97 11.13
CA ALA A 78 9.62 6.39 11.41
C ALA A 78 8.54 6.93 10.48
N LEU A 79 7.98 8.07 10.85
CA LEU A 79 7.11 8.88 10.01
C LEU A 79 7.80 10.23 9.78
N ILE A 80 7.78 10.69 8.54
CA ILE A 80 8.07 12.08 8.20
C ILE A 80 6.81 12.69 7.59
N ALA A 81 6.42 13.86 8.04
CA ALA A 81 5.19 14.50 7.58
C ALA A 81 5.41 16.02 7.50
N PRO A 82 4.66 16.71 6.61
CA PRO A 82 4.67 18.16 6.57
C PRO A 82 4.19 18.77 7.89
N SER A 83 4.60 20.01 8.14
CA SER A 83 4.27 20.74 9.36
C SER A 83 3.96 22.19 9.06
N THR A 84 3.16 22.82 9.90
CA THR A 84 2.93 24.28 9.86
C THR A 84 4.08 25.06 10.50
N ASP A 85 4.93 24.39 11.29
CA ASP A 85 6.15 24.99 11.82
C ASP A 85 7.22 25.11 10.69
N PRO A 86 7.78 26.31 10.43
CA PRO A 86 8.72 26.49 9.32
C PRO A 86 9.98 25.63 9.40
N ALA A 87 10.51 25.39 10.59
CA ALA A 87 11.72 24.58 10.74
C ALA A 87 11.43 23.09 10.47
N GLN A 88 10.31 22.58 10.98
CA GLN A 88 9.88 21.21 10.70
C GLN A 88 9.45 21.01 9.26
N GLN A 89 8.83 22.00 8.62
CA GLN A 89 8.51 21.95 7.20
C GLN A 89 9.79 21.88 6.34
N ALA A 90 10.80 22.69 6.66
CA ALA A 90 12.10 22.63 5.98
C ALA A 90 12.77 21.26 6.19
N ASN A 91 12.70 20.69 7.39
CA ASN A 91 13.21 19.34 7.67
C ASN A 91 12.48 18.26 6.86
N TYR A 92 11.16 18.37 6.72
CA TYR A 92 10.36 17.44 5.92
C TYR A 92 10.77 17.48 4.44
N LEU A 93 10.87 18.67 3.86
CA LEU A 93 11.29 18.86 2.47
C LEU A 93 12.71 18.34 2.23
N ALA A 94 13.66 18.70 3.09
CA ALA A 94 15.04 18.21 3.00
C ALA A 94 15.13 16.68 3.21
N GLY A 95 14.22 16.10 4.00
CA GLY A 95 14.06 14.66 4.16
C GLY A 95 13.60 13.99 2.87
N CYS A 96 12.57 14.54 2.22
CA CYS A 96 12.07 14.05 0.93
C CYS A 96 13.14 14.11 -0.16
N ASP A 97 13.87 15.23 -0.26
CA ASP A 97 14.97 15.39 -1.21
C ASP A 97 16.07 14.34 -1.01
N ARG A 98 16.47 14.09 0.24
CA ARG A 98 17.49 13.09 0.57
C ARG A 98 17.05 11.67 0.22
N LEU A 99 15.76 11.41 0.35
CA LEU A 99 15.15 10.12 0.05
C LEU A 99 14.84 9.95 -1.45
N GLY A 100 14.92 11.01 -2.24
CA GLY A 100 14.59 11.00 -3.66
C GLY A 100 13.10 10.79 -3.92
N VAL A 101 12.23 11.29 -3.04
CA VAL A 101 10.77 11.19 -3.18
C VAL A 101 10.14 12.58 -3.23
N GLU A 102 9.00 12.68 -3.91
CA GLU A 102 8.21 13.91 -3.94
C GLU A 102 7.54 14.16 -2.58
N ALA A 103 7.44 15.43 -2.18
CA ALA A 103 6.70 15.82 -0.99
C ALA A 103 5.19 15.58 -1.16
N ARG A 104 4.52 15.18 -0.08
CA ARG A 104 3.10 14.82 -0.04
C ARG A 104 2.46 15.31 1.25
N GLU A 105 1.16 15.59 1.20
CA GLU A 105 0.41 16.10 2.36
C GLU A 105 0.31 15.08 3.50
N GLU A 106 0.19 13.79 3.17
CA GLU A 106 0.09 12.72 4.17
C GLU A 106 1.45 12.35 4.76
N GLY A 107 2.56 12.79 4.14
CA GLY A 107 3.91 12.40 4.49
C GLY A 107 4.30 11.01 3.98
N TRP A 108 5.37 10.47 4.58
CA TRP A 108 5.96 9.19 4.23
C TRP A 108 6.23 8.33 5.47
N ALA A 109 6.00 7.03 5.33
CA ALA A 109 6.47 6.03 6.26
C ALA A 109 7.86 5.53 5.86
N LEU A 110 8.75 5.39 6.83
CA LEU A 110 10.11 4.91 6.62
C LEU A 110 10.26 3.59 7.38
N TRP A 111 10.57 2.51 6.67
CA TRP A 111 10.71 1.17 7.24
C TRP A 111 12.16 0.71 7.13
N TYR A 112 12.82 0.50 8.27
CA TYR A 112 14.19 -0.02 8.32
C TYR A 112 14.16 -1.55 8.29
N THR A 113 14.75 -2.13 7.24
CA THR A 113 14.74 -3.59 7.02
C THR A 113 15.95 -4.06 6.23
N TRP A 114 15.97 -5.32 5.80
CA TRP A 114 17.09 -5.97 5.10
C TRP A 114 16.65 -6.60 3.79
N ASP A 115 17.55 -6.62 2.80
CA ASP A 115 17.33 -7.36 1.57
C ASP A 115 17.66 -8.86 1.73
N GLU A 116 17.47 -9.63 0.67
CA GLU A 116 17.79 -11.07 0.64
C GLU A 116 19.26 -11.40 0.98
N LYS A 117 20.16 -10.42 0.83
CA LYS A 117 21.59 -10.54 1.15
C LYS A 117 21.91 -10.00 2.55
N ALA A 118 20.91 -9.82 3.39
CA ALA A 118 21.00 -9.26 4.73
C ALA A 118 21.59 -7.84 4.79
N ARG A 119 21.50 -7.06 3.71
CA ARG A 119 21.98 -5.68 3.67
C ARG A 119 20.86 -4.72 4.10
N ALA A 120 21.18 -3.88 5.08
CA ALA A 120 20.22 -2.95 5.66
C ALA A 120 19.84 -1.82 4.69
N HIS A 121 18.56 -1.51 4.62
CA HIS A 121 17.99 -0.47 3.78
C HIS A 121 16.72 0.13 4.41
N THR A 122 16.30 1.27 3.88
CA THR A 122 15.06 1.98 4.22
C THR A 122 14.10 1.87 3.05
N MET A 123 12.93 1.30 3.28
CA MET A 123 11.81 1.40 2.36
C MET A 123 11.01 2.65 2.69
N VAL A 124 10.81 3.53 1.71
CA VAL A 124 9.95 4.71 1.81
C VAL A 124 8.58 4.34 1.27
N THR A 125 7.56 4.35 2.12
CA THR A 125 6.23 3.83 1.78
C THR A 125 5.10 4.81 2.05
N THR A 126 3.99 4.63 1.32
CA THR A 126 2.73 5.36 1.54
C THR A 126 1.92 4.84 2.73
N ALA A 127 2.40 3.80 3.43
CA ALA A 127 1.69 3.11 4.52
C ALA A 127 1.72 3.89 5.86
N VAL A 128 1.36 5.17 5.81
CA VAL A 128 1.45 6.12 6.94
C VAL A 128 0.61 5.67 8.13
N ASP A 129 -0.66 5.31 7.92
CA ASP A 129 -1.55 4.91 9.02
C ASP A 129 -1.16 3.56 9.62
N THR A 130 -0.78 2.60 8.78
CA THR A 130 -0.23 1.31 9.23
C THR A 130 1.00 1.53 10.12
N THR A 131 1.89 2.43 9.71
CA THR A 131 3.10 2.74 10.47
C THR A 131 2.77 3.46 11.77
N ARG A 132 1.79 4.36 11.77
CA ARG A 132 1.33 5.03 12.99
C ARG A 132 0.81 4.04 14.03
N ALA A 133 -0.06 3.11 13.62
CA ALA A 133 -0.59 2.06 14.50
C ALA A 133 0.51 1.10 14.99
N LEU A 134 1.47 0.77 14.12
CA LEU A 134 2.64 -0.03 14.46
C LEU A 134 3.49 0.64 15.54
N LEU A 135 3.81 1.93 15.37
CA LEU A 135 4.61 2.70 16.33
C LEU A 135 3.92 2.80 17.70
N GLN A 136 2.60 2.96 17.72
CA GLN A 136 1.82 2.91 18.97
C GLN A 136 1.91 1.55 19.65
N SER A 137 1.84 0.47 18.88
CA SER A 137 1.96 -0.91 19.38
C SER A 137 3.36 -1.19 19.94
N TRP A 138 4.42 -0.74 19.25
CA TRP A 138 5.80 -0.85 19.73
C TRP A 138 6.05 -0.06 21.01
N ALA A 139 5.48 1.15 21.12
CA ALA A 139 5.55 1.94 22.35
C ALA A 139 4.90 1.24 23.55
N ALA A 140 3.88 0.40 23.31
CA ALA A 140 3.26 -0.47 24.31
C ALA A 140 4.03 -1.80 24.55
N GLY A 141 5.15 -2.03 23.87
CA GLY A 141 5.97 -3.24 23.99
C GLY A 141 5.46 -4.43 23.17
N HIS A 142 4.45 -4.25 22.32
CA HIS A 142 3.96 -5.31 21.44
C HIS A 142 4.84 -5.42 20.21
N ASP A 143 5.57 -6.53 20.06
CA ASP A 143 6.47 -6.78 18.93
C ASP A 143 5.69 -7.25 17.69
N LEU A 144 4.99 -6.31 17.05
CA LEU A 144 4.25 -6.52 15.83
C LEU A 144 5.07 -6.14 14.59
N HIS A 145 4.76 -6.77 13.47
CA HIS A 145 5.34 -6.42 12.17
C HIS A 145 4.21 -6.27 11.14
N PRO A 146 4.28 -5.27 10.25
CA PRO A 146 3.28 -5.10 9.20
C PRO A 146 3.45 -6.17 8.12
N ALA A 147 2.43 -6.39 7.31
CA ALA A 147 2.58 -7.12 6.05
C ALA A 147 3.56 -6.39 5.12
N GLN A 148 4.20 -7.13 4.21
CA GLN A 148 5.02 -6.54 3.15
C GLN A 148 4.23 -5.45 2.41
N PRO A 149 4.81 -4.25 2.20
CA PRO A 149 4.09 -3.19 1.53
C PRO A 149 3.93 -3.56 0.06
N LEU A 150 2.81 -3.17 -0.54
CA LEU A 150 2.60 -3.38 -1.97
C LEU A 150 3.66 -2.61 -2.75
N ARG A 151 4.01 -3.09 -3.95
CA ARG A 151 4.97 -2.37 -4.81
C ARG A 151 4.54 -0.92 -5.06
N ALA A 152 3.25 -0.70 -5.32
CA ALA A 152 2.68 0.64 -5.51
C ALA A 152 2.76 1.54 -4.27
N GLN A 153 2.90 0.95 -3.07
CA GLN A 153 3.09 1.69 -1.83
C GLN A 153 4.55 2.07 -1.61
N ILE A 154 5.52 1.50 -2.34
CA ILE A 154 6.95 1.78 -2.18
C ILE A 154 7.35 2.89 -3.16
N ALA A 155 7.68 4.07 -2.65
CA ALA A 155 8.15 5.17 -3.47
C ALA A 155 9.66 5.11 -3.72
N ALA A 156 10.44 4.62 -2.76
CA ALA A 156 11.89 4.49 -2.88
C ALA A 156 12.45 3.41 -1.95
N VAL A 157 13.64 2.90 -2.31
CA VAL A 157 14.47 2.05 -1.45
C VAL A 157 15.85 2.67 -1.35
N VAL A 158 16.23 3.11 -0.15
CA VAL A 158 17.48 3.82 0.11
C VAL A 158 18.39 2.95 0.96
N ARG A 159 19.70 2.93 0.66
CA ARG A 159 20.65 2.14 1.43
C ARG A 159 20.85 2.72 2.85
N GLY A 160 20.90 1.84 3.85
CA GLY A 160 21.07 2.25 5.25
C GLY A 160 19.83 2.94 5.83
N TRP A 161 20.02 3.73 6.88
CA TRP A 161 18.96 4.48 7.55
C TRP A 161 19.28 5.99 7.64
N PRO A 162 18.40 6.89 7.18
CA PRO A 162 18.74 8.30 6.94
C PRO A 162 18.44 9.27 8.10
N GLY A 163 17.99 8.82 9.27
CA GLY A 163 17.56 9.72 10.35
C GLY A 163 17.38 9.07 11.74
N PRO A 164 16.60 9.66 12.65
CA PRO A 164 16.18 9.00 13.89
C PRO A 164 15.20 7.85 13.58
N VAL A 165 15.31 6.74 14.30
CA VAL A 165 14.47 5.54 14.13
C VAL A 165 13.81 5.16 15.46
N ILE A 166 12.55 4.74 15.41
CA ILE A 166 11.94 3.99 16.51
C ILE A 166 12.20 2.52 16.22
N LEU A 167 12.96 1.86 17.08
CA LEU A 167 13.32 0.45 16.88
C LEU A 167 12.14 -0.46 17.22
N SER A 168 12.06 -1.59 16.52
CA SER A 168 11.17 -2.67 16.96
C SER A 168 11.65 -3.25 18.29
N PRO A 169 10.74 -3.72 19.17
CA PRO A 169 11.12 -4.33 20.44
C PRO A 169 12.15 -5.46 20.31
N SER A 170 11.97 -6.38 19.36
CA SER A 170 12.95 -7.45 19.11
C SER A 170 14.31 -6.92 18.65
N HIS A 171 14.35 -5.89 17.80
CA HIS A 171 15.61 -5.34 17.34
C HIS A 171 16.33 -4.58 18.45
N ALA A 172 15.62 -3.79 19.24
CA ALA A 172 16.16 -3.10 20.42
C ALA A 172 16.77 -4.08 21.42
N ASN A 173 16.10 -5.20 21.68
CA ASN A 173 16.63 -6.31 22.49
C ASN A 173 17.91 -6.89 21.90
N LYS A 174 17.90 -7.18 20.59
CA LYS A 174 19.05 -7.79 19.89
C LYS A 174 20.31 -6.92 19.94
N ILE A 175 20.17 -5.60 19.92
CA ILE A 175 21.28 -4.66 19.95
C ILE A 175 21.59 -4.11 21.36
N GLY A 176 20.94 -4.66 22.41
CA GLY A 176 21.26 -4.37 23.80
C GLY A 176 20.84 -2.98 24.28
N LEU A 177 19.85 -2.35 23.63
CA LEU A 177 19.34 -1.02 24.01
C LEU A 177 18.16 -1.07 24.98
N THR A 178 17.61 -2.25 25.24
CA THR A 178 16.66 -2.46 26.33
C THR A 178 17.43 -2.74 27.61
N GLY A 179 17.40 -1.79 28.54
CA GLY A 179 17.94 -1.98 29.87
C GLY A 179 17.20 -3.11 30.60
N ARG A 180 17.96 -4.02 31.20
CA ARG A 180 17.49 -4.75 32.39
C ARG A 180 17.52 -3.83 33.59
#